data_AF-A0A178ZPR8-F1
#
_entry.id   AF-A0A178ZPR8-F1
#
_cell.length_a   1.000
_cell.length_b   1.000
_cell.length_c   1.000
_cell.angle_alpha   90.00
_cell.angle_beta   90.00
_cell.angle_gamma   90.00
#
_symmetry.space_group_name_H-M   'P 1'
#
loop_
_entity.id
_entity.type
_entity.pdbx_description
1 polymer ?
#
loop_
_entity_poly.entity_id
_entity_poly.type
_entity_poly.pdbx_seq_one_letter_code
_entity_poly.pdbx_strand_id
1 'polypeptide(L)'
;MAEYTALFDDLDLETANLILKLQLEEIEDLRTNSKDKHRAGALSDAHEALSLFEENLKNIRSALSDRQMTQSIADAVQADAEAIADVIREEEVACEDHTLAHRLNGSNVTSEVHLHSSDLSGKTLARLAGRYVSERVGCELFEDTKISPRQQEDDFQAESSMRGSGRKQAPHKTRNLRCIICDEYKKFFDVIEVPCSHAYCKPCLQKLVELASKDESLFPPRCCRQPFEMDVVDIFLTKDLRDQFEHAKAEFAIKSSTPSSRFRKSPPLSLDHFIQRQRVLSLYRDILRSLYRHMSPPQRGESIAYAKGEFTRNKDVQELDKIRYLISMGKAEWDGVRRGVEEMGPARG
;
A
#
# COMPACT_ATOMS: atom_id res chain seq x y z
N MET A 1 17.59 -17.09 -6.21
CA MET A 1 18.33 -15.98 -6.86
C MET A 1 18.82 -14.92 -5.87
N ALA A 2 18.04 -14.51 -4.85
CA ALA A 2 18.45 -13.47 -3.90
C ALA A 2 19.54 -13.88 -2.89
N GLU A 3 19.75 -15.17 -2.63
CA GLU A 3 20.78 -15.64 -1.68
C GLU A 3 22.20 -15.61 -2.26
N TYR A 4 22.37 -15.68 -3.58
CA TYR A 4 23.70 -15.77 -4.22
C TYR A 4 24.39 -14.41 -4.40
N THR A 5 23.63 -13.31 -4.44
CA THR A 5 24.20 -11.94 -4.52
C THR A 5 24.73 -11.45 -3.17
N ALA A 6 24.28 -12.04 -2.05
CA ALA A 6 24.71 -11.64 -0.71
C ALA A 6 26.22 -11.87 -0.46
N LEU A 7 26.87 -12.77 -1.22
CA LEU A 7 28.31 -13.04 -1.09
C LEU A 7 29.18 -11.85 -1.52
N PHE A 8 28.65 -10.94 -2.34
CA PHE A 8 29.37 -9.79 -2.88
C PHE A 8 28.83 -8.44 -2.39
N ASP A 9 27.88 -8.44 -1.45
CA ASP A 9 27.26 -7.19 -0.97
C ASP A 9 28.28 -6.26 -0.25
N ASP A 10 29.40 -6.79 0.25
CA ASP A 10 30.47 -6.05 0.92
C ASP A 10 31.71 -5.76 0.04
N LEU A 11 31.73 -6.25 -1.20
CA LEU A 11 32.85 -6.08 -2.14
C LEU A 11 32.53 -5.02 -3.19
N ASP A 12 33.54 -4.23 -3.60
CA ASP A 12 33.35 -3.36 -4.76
C ASP A 12 33.15 -4.20 -6.04
N LEU A 13 32.40 -3.62 -6.98
CA LEU A 13 31.93 -4.34 -8.16
C LEU A 13 33.07 -4.77 -9.10
N GLU A 14 34.18 -4.04 -9.08
CA GLU A 14 35.37 -4.34 -9.88
C GLU A 14 36.08 -5.58 -9.32
N THR A 15 36.29 -5.62 -8.00
CA THR A 15 36.87 -6.77 -7.29
C THR A 15 36.00 -8.01 -7.44
N ALA A 16 34.68 -7.89 -7.29
CA ALA A 16 33.76 -9.02 -7.47
C ALA A 16 33.83 -9.60 -8.90
N ASN A 17 33.87 -8.75 -9.92
CA ASN A 17 34.04 -9.18 -11.30
C ASN A 17 35.40 -9.85 -11.55
N LEU A 18 36.47 -9.36 -10.91
CA LEU A 18 37.80 -9.97 -11.01
C LEU A 18 37.82 -11.38 -10.40
N ILE A 19 37.23 -11.56 -9.22
CA ILE A 19 37.13 -12.87 -8.56
C ILE A 19 36.42 -13.88 -9.47
N LEU A 20 35.28 -13.50 -10.06
CA LEU A 20 34.54 -14.39 -10.96
C LEU A 20 35.32 -14.74 -12.24
N LYS A 21 36.10 -13.79 -12.78
CA LYS A 21 36.98 -14.06 -13.93
C LYS A 21 38.04 -15.09 -13.57
N LEU A 22 38.73 -14.90 -12.44
CA LEU A 22 39.76 -15.84 -11.97
C LEU A 22 39.18 -17.24 -11.73
N GLN A 23 38.00 -17.36 -11.11
CA GLN A 23 37.36 -18.66 -10.89
C GLN A 23 36.95 -19.35 -12.20
N LEU A 24 36.52 -18.59 -13.22
CA LEU A 24 36.23 -19.14 -14.55
C LEU A 24 37.51 -19.63 -15.24
N GLU A 25 38.61 -18.88 -15.14
CA GLU A 25 39.93 -19.27 -15.63
C GLU A 25 40.42 -20.57 -14.94
N GLU A 26 40.26 -20.67 -13.61
CA GLU A 26 40.59 -21.89 -12.86
C GLU A 26 39.79 -23.12 -13.34
N ILE A 27 38.50 -22.96 -13.67
CA ILE A 27 37.70 -24.05 -14.24
C ILE A 27 38.21 -24.47 -15.61
N GLU A 28 38.61 -23.50 -16.46
CA GLU A 28 39.19 -23.79 -17.78
C GLU A 28 40.52 -24.55 -17.63
N ASP A 29 41.38 -24.15 -16.70
CA ASP A 29 42.63 -24.83 -16.37
C ASP A 29 42.39 -26.26 -15.84
N LEU A 30 41.38 -26.46 -14.99
CA LEU A 30 41.02 -27.79 -14.51
C LEU A 30 40.51 -28.71 -15.63
N ARG A 31 39.75 -28.16 -16.58
CA ARG A 31 39.27 -28.90 -17.77
C ARG A 31 40.39 -29.28 -18.74
N THR A 32 41.39 -28.43 -18.91
CA THR A 32 42.53 -28.75 -19.77
C THR A 32 43.42 -29.82 -19.14
N ASN A 33 43.66 -29.74 -17.83
CA ASN A 33 44.47 -30.71 -17.08
C ASN A 33 43.79 -32.08 -16.87
N SER A 34 42.45 -32.16 -16.86
CA SER A 34 41.72 -33.43 -16.66
C SER A 34 41.66 -34.32 -17.90
N LYS A 35 41.83 -33.75 -19.11
CA LYS A 35 41.86 -34.49 -20.38
C LYS A 35 42.98 -35.55 -20.44
N ASP A 36 44.06 -35.36 -19.69
CA ASP A 36 45.25 -36.22 -19.75
C ASP A 36 45.17 -37.48 -18.88
N LYS A 37 44.12 -37.68 -18.04
CA LYS A 37 44.13 -38.71 -16.99
C LYS A 37 42.93 -39.68 -16.92
N HIS A 38 41.91 -39.57 -17.79
CA HIS A 38 40.71 -40.40 -17.66
C HIS A 38 40.50 -41.44 -18.78
N ARG A 39 40.15 -42.67 -18.37
CA ARG A 39 39.76 -43.77 -19.27
C ARG A 39 38.44 -43.43 -19.97
N ALA A 40 38.41 -43.65 -21.29
CA ALA A 40 37.29 -43.36 -22.16
C ALA A 40 35.98 -44.03 -21.71
N GLY A 41 34.92 -43.23 -21.49
CA GLY A 41 33.54 -43.72 -21.48
C GLY A 41 32.67 -43.39 -20.26
N ALA A 42 33.23 -42.92 -19.15
CA ALA A 42 32.44 -42.45 -18.01
C ALA A 42 32.47 -40.92 -17.95
N LEU A 43 31.33 -40.25 -18.18
CA LEU A 43 31.15 -38.88 -17.72
C LEU A 43 31.28 -38.90 -16.21
N SER A 44 32.47 -38.60 -15.70
CA SER A 44 32.74 -38.56 -14.28
C SER A 44 31.88 -37.45 -13.68
N ASP A 45 31.15 -37.73 -12.59
CA ASP A 45 30.32 -36.76 -11.87
C ASP A 45 31.06 -35.43 -11.59
N ALA A 46 32.40 -35.46 -11.53
CA ALA A 46 33.25 -34.29 -11.43
C ALA A 46 33.16 -33.32 -12.64
N HIS A 47 33.01 -33.83 -13.87
CA HIS A 47 32.85 -33.00 -15.07
C HIS A 47 31.47 -32.32 -15.11
N GLU A 48 30.44 -33.03 -14.65
CA GLU A 48 29.09 -32.49 -14.52
C GLU A 48 29.07 -31.39 -13.44
N ALA A 49 29.67 -31.66 -12.27
CA ALA A 49 29.80 -30.69 -11.20
C ALA A 49 30.55 -29.41 -11.63
N LEU A 50 31.66 -29.55 -12.39
CA LEU A 50 32.40 -28.42 -12.94
C LEU A 50 31.55 -27.61 -13.95
N SER A 51 30.75 -28.28 -14.76
CA SER A 51 29.90 -27.61 -15.76
C SER A 51 28.76 -26.83 -15.09
N LEU A 52 28.12 -27.41 -14.07
CA LEU A 52 27.13 -26.71 -13.25
C LEU A 52 27.75 -25.53 -12.49
N PHE A 53 28.97 -25.68 -11.99
CA PHE A 53 29.68 -24.60 -11.31
C PHE A 53 30.03 -23.45 -12.26
N GLU A 54 30.51 -23.76 -13.46
CA GLU A 54 30.76 -22.78 -14.52
C GLU A 54 29.49 -22.00 -14.90
N GLU A 55 28.37 -22.70 -15.09
CA GLU A 55 27.08 -22.08 -15.37
C GLU A 55 26.65 -21.14 -14.24
N ASN A 56 26.81 -21.57 -12.99
CA ASN A 56 26.50 -20.74 -11.83
C ASN A 56 27.35 -19.46 -11.79
N LEU A 57 28.68 -19.56 -12.02
CA LEU A 57 29.55 -18.38 -12.07
C LEU A 57 29.19 -17.44 -13.21
N LYS A 58 28.83 -17.97 -14.39
CA LYS A 58 28.35 -17.15 -15.52
C LYS A 58 27.05 -16.41 -15.18
N ASN A 59 26.12 -17.08 -14.50
CA ASN A 59 24.87 -16.47 -14.05
C ASN A 59 25.12 -15.34 -13.04
N ILE A 60 26.01 -15.56 -12.07
CA ILE A 60 26.40 -14.52 -11.10
C ILE A 60 27.07 -13.34 -11.82
N ARG A 61 27.98 -13.60 -12.77
CA ARG A 61 28.65 -12.55 -13.55
C ARG A 61 27.68 -11.73 -14.38
N SER A 62 26.68 -12.37 -14.99
CA SER A 62 25.61 -11.66 -15.71
C SER A 62 24.86 -10.72 -14.77
N ALA A 63 24.47 -11.19 -13.58
CA ALA A 63 23.76 -10.37 -12.60
C ALA A 63 24.59 -9.17 -12.10
N LEU A 64 25.90 -9.33 -11.92
CA LEU A 64 26.80 -8.22 -11.58
C LEU A 64 26.98 -7.22 -12.72
N SER A 65 27.07 -7.70 -13.96
CA SER A 65 27.12 -6.85 -15.16
C SER A 65 25.83 -6.03 -15.31
N ASP A 66 24.67 -6.66 -15.09
CA ASP A 66 23.38 -5.96 -15.09
C ASP A 66 23.35 -4.87 -14.02
N ARG A 67 23.82 -5.19 -12.80
CA ARG A 67 23.94 -4.20 -11.71
C ARG A 67 24.83 -3.03 -12.12
N GLN A 68 26.00 -3.29 -12.72
CA GLN A 68 26.91 -2.25 -13.19
C GLN A 68 26.24 -1.34 -14.22
N MET A 69 25.52 -1.93 -15.18
CA MET A 69 24.77 -1.19 -16.19
C MET A 69 23.70 -0.32 -15.53
N THR A 70 22.93 -0.84 -14.59
CA THR A 70 21.90 -0.06 -13.89
C THR A 70 22.46 1.10 -13.07
N GLN A 71 23.62 0.92 -12.43
CA GLN A 71 24.31 1.99 -11.71
C GLN A 71 24.79 3.10 -12.66
N SER A 72 25.40 2.72 -13.78
CA SER A 72 25.83 3.67 -14.82
C SER A 72 24.65 4.49 -15.38
N ILE A 73 23.51 3.83 -15.64
CA ILE A 73 22.29 4.53 -16.07
C ILE A 73 21.81 5.50 -14.99
N ALA A 74 21.80 5.08 -13.72
CA ALA A 74 21.38 5.94 -12.61
C ALA A 74 22.31 7.16 -12.46
N ASP A 75 23.62 6.97 -12.58
CA ASP A 75 24.61 8.05 -12.51
C ASP A 75 24.46 9.03 -13.68
N ALA A 76 24.21 8.53 -14.90
CA ALA A 76 23.95 9.38 -16.07
C ALA A 76 22.67 10.20 -15.89
N VAL A 77 21.57 9.58 -15.43
CA VAL A 77 20.31 10.27 -15.13
C VAL A 77 20.52 11.32 -14.04
N GLN A 78 21.34 11.04 -13.03
CA GLN A 78 21.64 12.00 -11.97
C GLN A 78 22.50 13.17 -12.48
N ALA A 79 23.47 12.90 -13.35
CA ALA A 79 24.31 13.94 -13.96
C ALA A 79 23.50 14.87 -14.88
N ASP A 80 22.58 14.29 -15.65
CA ASP A 80 21.75 15.00 -16.61
C ASP A 80 20.44 15.54 -16.01
N ALA A 81 20.25 15.43 -14.68
CA ALA A 81 18.99 15.72 -14.01
C ALA A 81 18.45 17.14 -14.28
N GLU A 82 19.32 18.15 -14.30
CA GLU A 82 18.92 19.53 -14.59
C GLU A 82 18.48 19.69 -16.05
N ALA A 83 19.22 19.12 -17.00
CA ALA A 83 18.88 19.16 -18.42
C ALA A 83 17.57 18.41 -18.71
N ILE A 84 17.36 17.25 -18.07
CA ILE A 84 16.10 16.49 -18.16
C ILE A 84 14.94 17.33 -17.62
N ALA A 85 15.12 18.00 -16.48
CA ALA A 85 14.09 18.86 -15.90
C ALA A 85 13.75 20.05 -16.81
N ASP A 86 14.74 20.66 -17.46
CA ASP A 86 14.52 21.75 -18.41
C ASP A 86 13.71 21.29 -19.62
N VAL A 87 14.08 20.15 -20.23
CA VAL A 87 13.35 19.57 -21.36
C VAL A 87 11.92 19.19 -20.99
N ILE A 88 11.69 18.64 -19.78
CA ILE A 88 10.34 18.33 -19.30
C ILE A 88 9.50 19.60 -19.20
N ARG A 89 10.03 20.69 -18.62
CA ARG A 89 9.30 21.95 -18.51
C ARG A 89 8.98 22.55 -19.87
N GLU A 90 9.92 22.49 -20.82
CA GLU A 90 9.68 22.96 -22.19
C GLU A 90 8.57 22.15 -22.88
N GLU A 91 8.55 20.83 -22.70
CA GLU A 91 7.52 19.94 -23.24
C GLU A 91 6.14 20.18 -22.58
N GLU A 92 6.11 20.40 -21.26
CA GLU A 92 4.87 20.75 -20.53
C GLU A 92 4.25 22.04 -21.09
N VAL A 93 5.07 23.09 -21.26
CA VAL A 93 4.63 24.36 -21.86
C VAL A 93 4.13 24.12 -23.29
N ALA A 94 4.86 23.36 -24.11
CA ALA A 94 4.45 23.04 -25.48
C ALA A 94 3.11 22.28 -25.53
N CYS A 95 2.90 21.34 -24.60
CA CYS A 95 1.65 20.60 -24.45
C CYS A 95 0.49 21.51 -24.05
N GLU A 96 0.70 22.42 -23.09
CA GLU A 96 -0.30 23.40 -22.65
C GLU A 96 -0.68 24.35 -23.80
N ASP A 97 0.31 24.86 -24.53
CA ASP A 97 0.13 25.74 -25.68
C ASP A 97 -0.67 25.04 -26.79
N HIS A 98 -0.32 23.79 -27.10
CA HIS A 98 -1.07 22.97 -28.06
C HIS A 98 -2.54 22.80 -27.62
N THR A 99 -2.76 22.50 -26.34
CA THR A 99 -4.10 22.34 -25.77
C THR A 99 -4.91 23.64 -25.81
N LEU A 100 -4.26 24.77 -25.58
CA LEU A 100 -4.87 26.09 -25.70
C LEU A 100 -5.24 26.41 -27.16
N ALA A 101 -4.36 26.12 -28.11
CA ALA A 101 -4.60 26.34 -29.53
C ALA A 101 -5.82 25.56 -30.04
N HIS A 102 -5.99 24.29 -29.64
CA HIS A 102 -7.18 23.50 -29.97
C HIS A 102 -8.47 24.11 -29.39
N ARG A 103 -8.43 24.57 -28.14
CA ARG A 103 -9.57 25.23 -27.50
C ARG A 103 -9.97 26.51 -28.22
N LEU A 104 -9.01 27.31 -28.68
CA LEU A 104 -9.28 28.51 -29.48
C LEU A 104 -9.91 28.17 -30.84
N ASN A 105 -9.58 27.01 -31.40
CA ASN A 105 -10.16 26.50 -32.66
C ASN A 105 -11.52 25.81 -32.48
N GLY A 106 -12.11 25.85 -31.27
CA GLY A 106 -13.41 25.25 -30.96
C GLY A 106 -13.38 23.74 -30.67
N SER A 107 -12.19 23.13 -30.64
CA SER A 107 -11.98 21.73 -30.29
C SER A 107 -11.63 21.61 -28.80
N ASN A 108 -12.48 20.93 -28.01
CA ASN A 108 -12.14 20.61 -26.62
C ASN A 108 -11.24 19.37 -26.57
N VAL A 109 -9.93 19.59 -26.56
CA VAL A 109 -8.93 18.56 -26.27
C VAL A 109 -8.48 18.72 -24.81
N THR A 110 -8.49 17.65 -24.04
CA THR A 110 -7.88 17.60 -22.70
C THR A 110 -6.40 17.26 -22.85
N SER A 111 -5.49 17.96 -22.17
CA SER A 111 -4.06 17.61 -22.19
C SER A 111 -3.87 16.17 -21.74
N GLU A 112 -3.46 15.29 -22.65
CA GLU A 112 -3.21 13.86 -22.36
C GLU A 112 -1.86 13.63 -21.68
N VAL A 113 -1.02 14.66 -21.56
CA VAL A 113 0.30 14.59 -20.93
C VAL A 113 0.20 15.08 -19.49
N HIS A 114 -0.52 14.33 -18.66
CA HIS A 114 -0.13 14.25 -17.25
C HIS A 114 0.95 13.17 -17.20
N LEU A 115 2.22 13.58 -17.17
CA LEU A 115 3.30 12.74 -16.66
C LEU A 115 2.94 12.45 -15.21
N HIS A 116 2.10 11.43 -15.00
CA HIS A 116 1.79 10.92 -13.69
C HIS A 116 3.13 10.50 -13.09
N SER A 117 3.69 11.37 -12.24
CA SER A 117 4.69 10.98 -11.26
C SER A 117 4.11 9.73 -10.61
N SER A 118 4.67 8.58 -10.95
CA SER A 118 4.23 7.31 -10.37
C SER A 118 4.22 7.50 -8.86
N ASP A 119 3.06 7.29 -8.23
CA ASP A 119 2.74 7.50 -6.80
C ASP A 119 3.56 6.60 -5.85
N LEU A 120 4.84 6.36 -6.16
CA LEU A 120 5.77 5.72 -5.27
C LEU A 120 6.03 6.67 -4.11
N SER A 121 5.60 6.26 -2.92
CA SER A 121 5.87 7.00 -1.68
C SER A 121 7.35 7.37 -1.62
N GLY A 122 7.70 8.60 -1.24
CA GLY A 122 9.10 9.03 -1.16
C GLY A 122 9.98 8.09 -0.32
N LYS A 123 9.39 7.39 0.67
CA LYS A 123 10.08 6.36 1.46
C LYS A 123 10.48 5.14 0.63
N THR A 124 9.69 4.72 -0.36
CA THR A 124 10.01 3.60 -1.24
C THR A 124 11.11 3.98 -2.22
N LEU A 125 11.02 5.18 -2.80
CA LEU A 125 12.07 5.75 -3.66
C LEU A 125 13.41 5.84 -2.92
N ALA A 126 13.42 6.36 -1.69
CA ALA A 126 14.63 6.44 -0.87
C ALA A 126 15.27 5.08 -0.60
N ARG A 127 14.46 4.04 -0.33
CA ARG A 127 14.97 2.67 -0.14
C ARG A 127 15.54 2.08 -1.42
N LEU A 128 14.85 2.24 -2.54
CA LEU A 128 15.31 1.76 -3.85
C LEU A 128 16.62 2.45 -4.24
N ALA A 129 16.71 3.77 -4.09
CA ALA A 129 17.94 4.53 -4.30
C ALA A 129 19.07 4.02 -3.39
N GLY A 130 18.79 3.77 -2.12
CA GLY A 130 19.76 3.21 -1.18
C GLY A 130 20.32 1.84 -1.59
N ARG A 131 19.46 0.95 -2.10
CA ARG A 131 19.82 -0.43 -2.46
C ARG A 131 20.49 -0.54 -3.83
N TYR A 132 20.03 0.22 -4.82
CA TYR A 132 20.38 0.04 -6.24
C TYR A 132 21.28 1.15 -6.80
N VAL A 133 21.22 2.36 -6.26
CA VAL A 133 22.06 3.49 -6.71
C VAL A 133 23.23 3.65 -5.76
N SER A 134 22.96 4.15 -4.56
CA SER A 134 23.97 4.44 -3.55
C SER A 134 23.30 4.65 -2.19
N GLU A 135 23.92 4.12 -1.12
CA GLU A 135 23.49 4.36 0.26
C GLU A 135 23.36 5.87 0.54
N ARG A 136 24.24 6.70 -0.05
CA ARG A 136 24.23 8.14 0.11
C ARG A 136 22.96 8.77 -0.47
N VAL A 137 22.67 8.48 -1.75
CA VAL A 137 21.50 9.05 -2.45
C VAL A 137 20.22 8.61 -1.75
N GLY A 138 20.14 7.34 -1.37
CA GLY A 138 19.00 6.84 -0.60
C GLY A 138 18.86 7.51 0.76
N CYS A 139 19.96 7.74 1.49
CA CYS A 139 19.93 8.46 2.76
C CYS A 139 19.41 9.89 2.59
N GLU A 140 19.94 10.64 1.62
CA GLU A 140 19.53 12.03 1.31
C GLU A 140 17.99 12.09 1.10
N LEU A 141 17.46 11.24 0.22
CA LEU A 141 16.01 11.13 -0.01
C LEU A 141 15.22 10.69 1.23
N PHE A 142 15.79 9.82 2.06
CA PHE A 142 15.15 9.34 3.28
C PHE A 142 15.05 10.43 4.36
N GLU A 143 15.99 11.39 4.41
CA GLU A 143 15.92 12.52 5.34
C GLU A 143 14.81 13.49 4.96
N ASP A 144 14.67 13.81 3.68
CA ASP A 144 13.63 14.71 3.15
C ASP A 144 12.21 14.21 3.48
N THR A 145 12.00 12.90 3.47
CA THR A 145 10.70 12.30 3.83
C THR A 145 10.32 12.42 5.30
N LYS A 146 11.26 12.75 6.20
CA LYS A 146 11.00 12.90 7.64
C LYS A 146 10.73 14.34 8.06
N ILE A 147 10.90 15.33 7.17
CA ILE A 147 10.66 16.74 7.47
C ILE A 147 9.15 17.01 7.43
N SER A 148 8.48 16.73 8.56
CA SER A 148 7.22 17.38 8.93
C SER A 148 7.54 18.50 9.93
N PRO A 149 6.96 19.71 9.81
CA PRO A 149 7.34 20.85 10.63
C PRO A 149 6.73 20.71 12.03
N ARG A 150 7.48 20.14 12.98
CA ARG A 150 7.39 20.39 14.44
C ARG A 150 8.21 19.34 15.21
N GLN A 151 9.44 19.68 15.54
CA GLN A 151 9.87 19.95 16.92
C GLN A 151 11.38 20.19 16.88
N GLN A 152 11.69 21.47 17.03
CA GLN A 152 13.01 22.01 17.26
C GLN A 152 13.39 21.68 18.70
N GLU A 153 14.40 20.84 18.88
CA GLU A 153 15.26 20.89 20.07
C GLU A 153 16.70 21.01 19.57
N ASP A 154 17.14 22.27 19.63
CA ASP A 154 18.49 22.80 19.75
C ASP A 154 19.69 21.93 19.35
N ASP A 155 20.34 22.33 18.25
CA ASP A 155 21.76 22.70 18.35
C ASP A 155 22.06 23.87 17.39
N PHE A 156 22.22 25.06 17.95
CA PHE A 156 22.56 26.29 17.22
C PHE A 156 24.05 26.30 16.89
N GLN A 157 24.41 26.14 15.61
CA GLN A 157 25.61 26.78 15.06
C GLN A 157 25.27 27.52 13.76
N ALA A 158 25.56 28.82 13.79
CA ALA A 158 25.24 29.77 12.74
C ALA A 158 26.10 29.53 11.49
N GLU A 159 25.48 29.24 10.35
CA GLU A 159 26.14 29.32 9.06
C GLU A 159 25.99 30.73 8.48
N SER A 160 27.09 31.48 8.49
CA SER A 160 27.26 32.62 7.61
C SER A 160 27.76 32.16 6.23
N SER A 161 27.09 32.66 5.19
CA SER A 161 27.37 32.46 3.77
C SER A 161 28.85 32.49 3.39
N MET A 162 29.31 31.48 2.66
CA MET A 162 30.16 31.65 1.47
C MET A 162 29.96 30.48 0.50
N ARG A 163 29.50 30.78 -0.71
CA ARG A 163 29.62 29.87 -1.86
C ARG A 163 31.10 29.79 -2.24
N GLY A 164 31.69 28.60 -2.16
CA GLY A 164 33.08 28.38 -2.51
C GLY A 164 33.39 26.89 -2.65
N SER A 165 33.94 26.51 -3.80
CA SER A 165 34.38 25.17 -4.18
C SER A 165 35.22 24.48 -3.10
N GLY A 166 34.86 23.22 -2.83
CA GLY A 166 35.56 22.34 -1.90
C GLY A 166 34.56 21.54 -1.08
N ARG A 167 33.89 20.57 -1.72
CA ARG A 167 32.96 19.65 -1.04
C ARG A 167 33.75 18.76 -0.08
N LYS A 168 34.07 19.28 1.11
CA LYS A 168 34.54 18.49 2.24
C LYS A 168 33.40 17.52 2.58
N GLN A 169 33.62 16.23 2.34
CA GLN A 169 32.67 15.18 2.63
C GLN A 169 32.41 15.19 4.14
N ALA A 170 31.24 15.68 4.55
CA ALA A 170 30.76 15.51 5.91
C ALA A 170 30.66 13.99 6.21
N PRO A 171 30.93 13.54 7.45
CA PRO A 171 30.96 12.12 7.77
C PRO A 171 29.61 11.48 7.44
N HIS A 172 29.66 10.47 6.56
CA HIS A 172 28.51 9.72 6.08
C HIS A 172 27.74 9.11 7.26
N LYS A 173 26.62 9.71 7.67
CA LYS A 173 25.70 9.11 8.64
C LYS A 173 24.98 7.94 7.95
N THR A 174 25.54 6.75 8.07
CA THR A 174 24.84 5.51 7.73
C THR A 174 23.67 5.34 8.70
N ARG A 175 22.44 5.29 8.18
CA ARG A 175 21.24 5.16 9.01
C ARG A 175 20.89 3.68 9.15
N ASN A 176 21.10 3.17 10.35
CA ASN A 176 20.70 1.82 10.72
C ASN A 176 19.40 1.86 11.54
N LEU A 177 18.50 0.92 11.27
CA LEU A 177 17.23 0.72 11.97
C LEU A 177 17.23 -0.64 12.66
N ARG A 178 16.69 -0.69 13.87
CA ARG A 178 16.61 -1.90 14.71
C ARG A 178 15.36 -2.70 14.35
N CYS A 179 15.52 -3.98 14.05
CA CYS A 179 14.38 -4.86 13.82
C CYS A 179 13.72 -5.31 15.13
N ILE A 180 12.39 -5.27 15.21
CA ILE A 180 11.65 -5.71 16.40
C ILE A 180 11.68 -7.23 16.64
N ILE A 181 11.92 -8.05 15.61
CA ILE A 181 11.91 -9.52 15.72
C ILE A 181 13.30 -10.05 16.12
N CYS A 182 14.33 -9.73 15.34
CA CYS A 182 15.68 -10.27 15.58
C CYS A 182 16.58 -9.38 16.44
N ASP A 183 16.14 -8.17 16.79
CA ASP A 183 16.92 -7.22 17.59
C ASP A 183 18.25 -6.75 16.93
N GLU A 184 18.41 -6.98 15.63
CA GLU A 184 19.61 -6.56 14.90
C GLU A 184 19.41 -5.20 14.22
N TYR A 185 20.49 -4.42 14.18
CA TYR A 185 20.58 -3.18 13.40
C TYR A 185 20.88 -3.50 11.94
N LYS A 186 20.01 -3.07 11.03
CA LYS A 186 20.14 -3.23 9.58
C LYS A 186 20.09 -1.86 8.91
N LYS A 187 20.58 -1.78 7.67
CA LYS A 187 20.51 -0.55 6.86
C LYS A 187 19.06 -0.12 6.66
N PHE A 188 18.80 1.18 6.58
CA PHE A 188 17.42 1.70 6.44
C PHE A 188 16.67 1.15 5.21
N PHE A 189 17.38 0.80 4.14
CA PHE A 189 16.80 0.21 2.93
C PHE A 189 16.46 -1.28 3.04
N ASP A 190 16.96 -1.97 4.07
CA ASP A 190 16.63 -3.37 4.38
C ASP A 190 15.57 -3.50 5.49
N VAL A 191 14.99 -2.37 5.91
CA VAL A 191 14.01 -2.29 6.99
C VAL A 191 12.74 -1.53 6.56
N ILE A 192 11.59 -2.12 6.87
CA ILE A 192 10.28 -1.49 6.67
C ILE A 192 9.73 -1.05 8.02
N GLU A 193 9.38 0.23 8.09
CA GLU A 193 8.64 0.82 9.19
C GLU A 193 7.15 0.74 8.86
N VAL A 194 6.39 0.15 9.75
CA VAL A 194 4.94 -0.01 9.62
C VAL A 194 4.21 1.09 10.39
N PRO A 195 2.88 1.28 10.19
CA PRO A 195 2.15 2.40 10.81
C PRO A 195 2.24 2.47 12.35
N CYS A 196 2.46 1.32 13.01
CA CYS A 196 2.70 1.22 14.44
C CYS A 196 4.10 1.70 14.89
N SER A 197 4.89 2.32 13.99
CA SER A 197 6.30 2.76 14.13
C SER A 197 7.35 1.68 14.43
N HIS A 198 6.95 0.40 14.42
CA HIS A 198 7.90 -0.70 14.51
C HIS A 198 8.58 -0.99 13.18
N ALA A 199 9.82 -1.47 13.26
CA ALA A 199 10.68 -1.75 12.12
C ALA A 199 10.91 -3.26 11.97
N TYR A 200 10.77 -3.76 10.74
CA TYR A 200 10.99 -5.17 10.39
C TYR A 200 12.05 -5.26 9.30
N CYS A 201 13.12 -6.03 9.54
CA CYS A 201 14.07 -6.35 8.49
C CYS A 201 13.43 -7.31 7.47
N LYS A 202 13.90 -7.25 6.22
CA LYS A 202 13.42 -8.11 5.12
C LYS A 202 13.23 -9.59 5.50
N PRO A 203 14.22 -10.31 6.06
CA PRO A 203 14.06 -11.74 6.32
C PRO A 203 13.01 -12.02 7.42
N CYS A 204 12.97 -11.21 8.47
CA CYS A 204 11.99 -11.37 9.54
C CYS A 204 10.57 -11.07 9.06
N LEU A 205 10.40 -10.06 8.20
CA LEU A 205 9.10 -9.73 7.61
C LEU A 205 8.61 -10.84 6.69
N GLN A 206 9.48 -11.33 5.79
CA GLN A 206 9.16 -12.44 4.90
C GLN A 206 8.74 -13.67 5.69
N LYS A 207 9.47 -14.00 6.76
CA LYS A 207 9.14 -15.16 7.60
C LYS A 207 7.81 -14.98 8.32
N LEU A 208 7.54 -13.78 8.82
CA LEU A 208 6.27 -13.45 9.48
C LEU A 208 5.09 -13.61 8.52
N VAL A 209 5.22 -13.13 7.27
CA VAL A 209 4.18 -13.27 6.24
C VAL A 209 4.00 -14.73 5.85
N GLU A 210 5.10 -15.48 5.65
CA GLU A 210 5.04 -16.92 5.34
C GLU A 210 4.30 -17.71 6.42
N LEU A 211 4.58 -17.45 7.70
CA LEU A 211 3.93 -18.12 8.83
C LEU A 211 2.45 -17.74 8.92
N ALA A 212 2.12 -16.46 8.76
CA ALA A 212 0.74 -16.01 8.78
C ALA A 212 -0.08 -16.55 7.60
N SER A 213 0.52 -16.74 6.43
CA SER A 213 -0.16 -17.34 5.27
C SER A 213 -0.45 -18.83 5.46
N LYS A 214 0.24 -19.51 6.38
CA LYS A 214 0.03 -20.94 6.69
C LYS A 214 -0.99 -21.16 7.82
N ASP A 215 -1.13 -20.20 8.73
CA ASP A 215 -1.98 -20.31 9.93
C ASP A 215 -3.14 -19.31 9.88
N GLU A 216 -4.37 -19.83 9.81
CA GLU A 216 -5.60 -19.04 9.78
C GLU A 216 -5.77 -18.14 11.02
N SER A 217 -5.24 -18.53 12.17
CA SER A 217 -5.35 -17.76 13.42
C SER A 217 -4.43 -16.54 13.46
N LEU A 218 -3.32 -16.60 12.71
CA LEU A 218 -2.33 -15.54 12.61
C LEU A 218 -2.57 -14.64 11.38
N PHE A 219 -3.52 -15.00 10.53
CA PHE A 219 -3.90 -14.23 9.36
C PHE A 219 -4.99 -13.18 9.68
N PRO A 220 -4.90 -11.96 9.13
CA PRO A 220 -3.77 -11.36 8.44
C PRO A 220 -2.61 -11.05 9.42
N PRO A 221 -1.36 -10.96 8.93
CA PRO A 221 -0.22 -10.42 9.67
C PRO A 221 -0.59 -9.16 10.44
N ARG A 222 -0.13 -8.99 11.69
CA ARG A 222 -0.38 -7.78 12.49
C ARG A 222 0.85 -7.31 13.28
N CYS A 223 1.00 -5.99 13.39
CA CYS A 223 1.85 -5.33 14.36
C CYS A 223 0.96 -4.58 15.34
N CYS A 224 1.14 -4.72 16.66
CA CYS A 224 0.36 -3.95 17.66
C CYS A 224 -1.17 -4.02 17.44
N ARG A 225 -1.67 -5.18 16.98
CA ARG A 225 -3.08 -5.43 16.60
C ARG A 225 -3.56 -4.71 15.32
N GLN A 226 -2.71 -3.94 14.67
CA GLN A 226 -2.97 -3.33 13.36
C GLN A 226 -2.54 -4.29 12.24
N PRO A 227 -3.40 -4.59 11.26
CA PRO A 227 -3.00 -5.34 10.07
C PRO A 227 -1.90 -4.59 9.31
N PHE A 228 -0.98 -5.33 8.67
CA PHE A 228 -0.02 -4.71 7.75
C PHE A 228 -0.76 -4.27 6.48
N GLU A 229 -0.47 -3.05 6.00
CA GLU A 229 -0.89 -2.61 4.67
C GLU A 229 0.04 -3.23 3.64
N MET A 230 -0.53 -4.01 2.70
CA MET A 230 0.25 -4.78 1.73
C MET A 230 1.15 -3.90 0.90
N ASP A 231 0.67 -2.74 0.45
CA ASP A 231 1.41 -1.77 -0.37
C ASP A 231 2.74 -1.34 0.28
N VAL A 232 2.81 -1.31 1.62
CA VAL A 232 4.02 -0.92 2.35
C VAL A 232 5.02 -2.08 2.45
N VAL A 233 4.53 -3.30 2.69
CA VAL A 233 5.38 -4.49 2.89
C VAL A 233 5.84 -5.13 1.59
N ASP A 234 5.17 -4.79 0.49
CA ASP A 234 5.26 -5.43 -0.80
C ASP A 234 6.67 -5.51 -1.40
N ILE A 235 7.44 -4.45 -1.17
CA ILE A 235 8.81 -4.28 -1.67
C ILE A 235 9.75 -5.38 -1.15
N PHE A 236 9.43 -5.94 0.02
CA PHE A 236 10.23 -7.01 0.63
C PHE A 236 9.68 -8.40 0.36
N LEU A 237 8.52 -8.55 -0.28
CA LEU A 237 7.95 -9.86 -0.60
C LEU A 237 8.45 -10.36 -1.94
N THR A 238 8.86 -11.63 -1.99
CA THR A 238 9.08 -12.31 -3.27
C THR A 238 7.75 -12.55 -3.97
N LYS A 239 7.78 -12.75 -5.29
CA LYS A 239 6.61 -13.12 -6.07
C LYS A 239 5.88 -14.33 -5.46
N ASP A 240 6.63 -15.38 -5.14
CA ASP A 240 6.06 -16.61 -4.58
C ASP A 240 5.36 -16.37 -3.23
N LEU A 241 5.93 -15.53 -2.35
CA LEU A 241 5.33 -15.21 -1.06
C LEU A 241 4.08 -14.33 -1.20
N ARG A 242 4.08 -13.42 -2.18
CA ARG A 242 2.91 -12.60 -2.52
C ARG A 242 1.77 -13.47 -3.03
N ASP A 243 2.05 -14.36 -3.97
CA ASP A 243 1.06 -15.28 -4.54
C ASP A 243 0.48 -16.19 -3.44
N GLN A 244 1.34 -16.70 -2.54
CA GLN A 244 0.90 -17.46 -1.36
C GLN A 244 -0.01 -16.64 -0.43
N PHE A 245 0.36 -15.39 -0.17
CA PHE A 245 -0.44 -14.49 0.67
C PHE A 245 -1.81 -14.19 0.05
N GLU A 246 -1.87 -13.93 -1.26
CA GLU A 246 -3.13 -13.68 -1.97
C GLU A 246 -4.03 -14.93 -1.99
N HIS A 247 -3.45 -16.11 -2.22
CA HIS A 247 -4.18 -17.37 -2.14
C HIS A 247 -4.71 -17.62 -0.73
N ALA A 248 -3.87 -17.46 0.30
CA ALA A 248 -4.26 -17.60 1.70
C ALA A 248 -5.37 -16.61 2.07
N LYS A 249 -5.29 -15.36 1.59
CA LYS A 249 -6.33 -14.34 1.77
C LYS A 249 -7.67 -14.80 1.21
N ALA A 250 -7.69 -15.37 0.00
CA ALA A 250 -8.90 -15.89 -0.62
C ALA A 250 -9.44 -17.11 0.14
N GLU A 251 -8.56 -18.04 0.52
CA GLU A 251 -8.92 -19.27 1.21
C GLU A 251 -9.48 -19.01 2.62
N PHE A 252 -8.82 -18.18 3.42
CA PHE A 252 -9.27 -17.83 4.77
C PHE A 252 -10.49 -16.92 4.77
N ALA A 253 -10.71 -16.11 3.73
CA ALA A 253 -11.98 -15.39 3.54
C ALA A 253 -13.16 -16.35 3.34
N ILE A 254 -12.92 -17.50 2.69
CA ILE A 254 -13.94 -18.54 2.49
C ILE A 254 -14.16 -19.34 3.79
N LYS A 255 -13.11 -19.67 4.56
CA LYS A 255 -13.22 -20.44 5.81
C LYS A 255 -13.82 -19.66 6.99
N SER A 256 -13.47 -18.38 7.12
CA SER A 256 -14.14 -17.46 8.07
C SER A 256 -15.62 -17.20 7.75
N SER A 257 -16.13 -17.71 6.62
CA SER A 257 -17.55 -17.72 6.27
C SER A 257 -18.37 -18.85 6.90
N THR A 258 -17.97 -19.41 8.05
CA THR A 258 -18.97 -19.92 9.01
C THR A 258 -19.74 -18.71 9.57
N PRO A 259 -21.05 -18.57 9.32
CA PRO A 259 -21.72 -17.28 9.41
C PRO A 259 -21.98 -16.87 10.86
N SER A 260 -21.07 -16.09 11.44
CA SER A 260 -21.42 -15.23 12.57
C SER A 260 -22.29 -14.07 12.04
N SER A 261 -23.53 -13.98 12.53
CA SER A 261 -24.69 -13.37 11.88
C SER A 261 -24.70 -11.82 11.76
N ARG A 262 -23.55 -11.14 11.75
CA ARG A 262 -23.52 -9.66 11.84
C ARG A 262 -23.20 -8.91 10.55
N PHE A 263 -22.78 -9.57 9.48
CA PHE A 263 -22.45 -8.89 8.22
C PHE A 263 -22.95 -9.57 6.95
N ARG A 264 -24.14 -10.19 7.00
CA ARG A 264 -24.93 -10.25 5.77
C ARG A 264 -25.50 -8.85 5.53
N LYS A 265 -24.94 -8.11 4.58
CA LYS A 265 -25.77 -7.17 3.84
C LYS A 265 -26.90 -8.03 3.25
N SER A 266 -28.09 -7.90 3.83
CA SER A 266 -29.29 -8.56 3.31
C SER A 266 -29.36 -8.28 1.80
N PRO A 267 -29.84 -9.24 0.98
CA PRO A 267 -30.00 -9.02 -0.45
C PRO A 267 -30.72 -7.68 -0.67
N PRO A 268 -30.35 -6.91 -1.71
CA PRO A 268 -30.97 -5.62 -1.96
C PRO A 268 -32.49 -5.77 -1.89
N LEU A 269 -33.12 -4.99 -1.02
CA LEU A 269 -34.58 -5.01 -0.82
C LEU A 269 -35.25 -4.93 -2.19
N SER A 270 -36.26 -5.77 -2.44
CA SER A 270 -37.08 -5.67 -3.65
C SER A 270 -37.57 -4.23 -3.82
N LEU A 271 -37.77 -3.80 -5.08
CA LEU A 271 -38.31 -2.48 -5.40
C LEU A 271 -39.59 -2.20 -4.59
N ASP A 272 -40.45 -3.20 -4.40
CA ASP A 272 -41.67 -3.08 -3.59
C ASP A 272 -41.37 -2.83 -2.11
N HIS A 273 -40.41 -3.54 -1.52
CA HIS A 273 -39.97 -3.31 -0.15
C HIS A 273 -39.34 -1.93 0.02
N PHE A 274 -38.60 -1.46 -0.99
CA PHE A 274 -38.06 -0.11 -1.00
C PHE A 274 -39.16 0.96 -1.02
N ILE A 275 -40.16 0.80 -1.89
CA ILE A 275 -41.32 1.70 -1.97
C ILE A 275 -42.10 1.70 -0.65
N GLN A 276 -42.36 0.53 -0.04
CA GLN A 276 -43.04 0.47 1.24
C GLN A 276 -42.20 1.13 2.36
N ARG A 277 -40.87 0.93 2.37
CA ARG A 277 -39.98 1.59 3.34
C ARG A 277 -40.06 3.12 3.25
N GLN A 278 -40.11 3.69 2.04
CA GLN A 278 -40.31 5.13 1.87
C GLN A 278 -41.67 5.59 2.41
N ARG A 279 -42.74 4.81 2.19
CA ARG A 279 -44.08 5.11 2.71
C ARG A 279 -44.14 5.08 4.25
N VAL A 280 -43.49 4.09 4.89
CA VAL A 280 -43.35 4.00 6.36
C VAL A 280 -42.62 5.23 6.91
N LEU A 281 -41.49 5.60 6.30
CA LEU A 281 -40.71 6.76 6.72
C LEU A 281 -41.47 8.08 6.53
N SER A 282 -42.23 8.21 5.44
CA SER A 282 -43.09 9.39 5.22
C SER A 282 -44.12 9.52 6.32
N LEU A 283 -44.88 8.46 6.62
CA LEU A 283 -45.90 8.46 7.67
C LEU A 283 -45.29 8.83 9.03
N TYR A 284 -44.17 8.22 9.40
CA TYR A 284 -43.50 8.50 10.67
C TYR A 284 -43.03 9.95 10.77
N ARG A 285 -42.44 10.50 9.69
CA ARG A 285 -42.01 11.90 9.64
C ARG A 285 -43.19 12.86 9.70
N ASP A 286 -44.31 12.53 9.07
CA ASP A 286 -45.53 13.34 9.10
C ASP A 286 -46.11 13.40 10.51
N ILE A 287 -46.21 12.26 11.20
CA ILE A 287 -46.60 12.18 12.62
C ILE A 287 -45.70 13.07 13.48
N LEU A 288 -44.37 12.89 13.38
CA LEU A 288 -43.43 13.67 14.18
C LEU A 288 -43.54 15.17 13.87
N ARG A 289 -43.59 15.57 12.60
CA ARG A 289 -43.67 16.99 12.23
C ARG A 289 -44.91 17.66 12.82
N SER A 290 -46.08 17.02 12.76
CA SER A 290 -47.29 17.58 13.37
C SER A 290 -47.20 17.62 14.88
N LEU A 291 -46.68 16.58 15.54
CA LEU A 291 -46.48 16.57 16.99
C LEU A 291 -45.51 17.67 17.46
N TYR A 292 -44.41 17.88 16.75
CA TYR A 292 -43.45 18.95 17.07
C TYR A 292 -44.01 20.35 16.78
N ARG A 293 -44.88 20.48 15.77
CA ARG A 293 -45.46 21.76 15.38
C ARG A 293 -46.59 22.20 16.30
N HIS A 294 -47.41 21.28 16.78
CA HIS A 294 -48.67 21.61 17.44
C HIS A 294 -48.78 21.22 18.92
N MET A 295 -47.83 20.44 19.47
CA MET A 295 -47.92 19.93 20.84
C MET A 295 -46.79 20.43 21.75
N SER A 296 -47.11 20.79 22.99
CA SER A 296 -46.18 21.32 23.99
C SER A 296 -45.43 20.20 24.77
N PRO A 297 -44.31 20.52 25.48
CA PRO A 297 -43.33 19.52 25.90
C PRO A 297 -43.67 18.42 26.93
N PRO A 298 -44.77 18.38 27.71
CA PRO A 298 -45.11 17.14 28.44
C PRO A 298 -45.92 16.16 27.57
N GLN A 299 -46.98 16.64 26.92
CA GLN A 299 -47.90 15.80 26.12
C GLN A 299 -47.25 15.24 24.84
N ARG A 300 -46.32 16.01 24.26
CA ARG A 300 -45.56 15.59 23.07
C ARG A 300 -44.69 14.37 23.34
N GLY A 301 -44.13 14.27 24.54
CA GLY A 301 -43.26 13.14 24.93
C GLY A 301 -44.01 11.80 24.86
N GLU A 302 -45.21 11.75 25.42
CA GLU A 302 -46.07 10.56 25.43
C GLU A 302 -46.50 10.17 24.01
N SER A 303 -46.92 11.14 23.20
CA SER A 303 -47.33 10.90 21.81
C SER A 303 -46.20 10.39 20.93
N ILE A 304 -44.98 10.91 21.12
CA ILE A 304 -43.78 10.42 20.42
C ILE A 304 -43.40 9.02 20.91
N ALA A 305 -43.48 8.75 22.21
CA ALA A 305 -43.19 7.44 22.77
C ALA A 305 -44.16 6.38 22.25
N TYR A 306 -45.45 6.71 22.17
CA TYR A 306 -46.47 5.84 21.57
C TYR A 306 -46.18 5.54 20.10
N ALA A 307 -45.93 6.58 19.29
CA ALA A 307 -45.59 6.42 17.88
C ALA A 307 -44.32 5.58 17.70
N LYS A 308 -43.26 5.84 18.47
CA LYS A 308 -42.04 5.00 18.44
C LYS A 308 -42.33 3.56 18.83
N GLY A 309 -43.18 3.33 19.83
CA GLY A 309 -43.61 2.00 20.25
C GLY A 309 -44.28 1.21 19.13
N GLU A 310 -45.22 1.82 18.41
CA GLU A 310 -45.93 1.18 17.30
C GLU A 310 -45.01 0.80 16.13
N PHE A 311 -44.10 1.69 15.74
CA PHE A 311 -43.15 1.41 14.65
C PHE A 311 -42.06 0.41 15.05
N THR A 312 -41.68 0.36 16.33
CA THR A 312 -40.72 -0.64 16.83
C THR A 312 -41.34 -2.03 16.98
N ARG A 313 -42.61 -2.12 17.43
CA ARG A 313 -43.37 -3.38 17.50
C ARG A 313 -43.44 -4.11 16.15
N ASN A 314 -43.55 -3.35 15.05
CA ASN A 314 -43.74 -3.90 13.71
C ASN A 314 -42.47 -3.87 12.83
N LYS A 315 -41.30 -3.58 13.41
CA LYS A 315 -40.05 -3.36 12.66
C LYS A 315 -39.58 -4.59 11.86
N ASP A 316 -39.81 -5.78 12.37
CA ASP A 316 -39.27 -7.03 11.82
C ASP A 316 -40.21 -7.72 10.81
N VAL A 317 -41.36 -7.11 10.51
CA VAL A 317 -42.31 -7.63 9.52
C VAL A 317 -41.73 -7.54 8.10
N GLN A 318 -41.61 -8.69 7.41
CA GLN A 318 -41.05 -8.78 6.06
C GLN A 318 -42.10 -9.01 4.96
N GLU A 319 -43.34 -9.35 5.32
CA GLU A 319 -44.41 -9.65 4.37
C GLU A 319 -45.04 -8.37 3.79
N LEU A 320 -44.98 -8.21 2.46
CA LEU A 320 -45.39 -6.97 1.78
C LEU A 320 -46.84 -6.59 2.02
N ASP A 321 -47.76 -7.56 2.02
CA ASP A 321 -49.19 -7.29 2.19
C ASP A 321 -49.51 -6.88 3.63
N LYS A 322 -48.82 -7.48 4.60
CA LYS A 322 -48.89 -7.07 6.00
C LYS A 322 -48.33 -5.67 6.22
N ILE A 323 -47.21 -5.33 5.57
CA ILE A 323 -46.65 -3.97 5.62
C ILE A 323 -47.65 -2.96 5.03
N ARG A 324 -48.26 -3.24 3.88
CA ARG A 324 -49.28 -2.36 3.26
C ARG A 324 -50.49 -2.17 4.18
N TYR A 325 -50.97 -3.25 4.78
CA TYR A 325 -52.07 -3.22 5.74
C TYR A 325 -51.74 -2.34 6.95
N LEU A 326 -50.57 -2.53 7.56
CA LEU A 326 -50.12 -1.72 8.70
C LEU A 326 -49.96 -0.23 8.35
N ILE A 327 -49.44 0.09 7.17
CA ILE A 327 -49.37 1.50 6.71
C ILE A 327 -50.78 2.07 6.54
N SER A 328 -51.72 1.31 5.99
CA SER A 328 -53.11 1.76 5.80
C SER A 328 -53.80 2.00 7.14
N MET A 329 -53.64 1.07 8.09
CA MET A 329 -54.21 1.15 9.43
C MET A 329 -53.62 2.34 10.19
N GLY A 330 -52.28 2.46 10.22
CA GLY A 330 -51.61 3.58 10.89
C GLY A 330 -51.92 4.94 10.28
N LYS A 331 -52.17 5.02 8.96
CA LYS A 331 -52.67 6.24 8.32
C LYS A 331 -54.08 6.59 8.79
N ALA A 332 -55.00 5.63 8.84
CA ALA A 332 -56.37 5.87 9.28
C ALA A 332 -56.42 6.32 10.76
N GLU A 333 -55.64 5.67 11.62
CA GLU A 333 -55.49 6.08 13.03
C GLU A 333 -54.91 7.50 13.15
N TRP A 334 -53.85 7.78 12.40
CA TRP A 334 -53.23 9.09 12.41
C TRP A 334 -54.15 10.18 11.85
N ASP A 335 -54.88 9.93 10.76
CA ASP A 335 -55.84 10.88 10.19
C ASP A 335 -56.99 11.18 11.18
N GLY A 336 -57.41 10.19 11.98
CA GLY A 336 -58.39 10.36 13.04
C GLY A 336 -57.92 11.30 14.15
N VAL A 337 -56.64 11.22 14.52
CA VAL A 337 -56.05 12.04 15.60
C VAL A 337 -55.49 13.38 15.08
N ARG A 338 -55.08 13.45 13.81
CA ARG A 338 -54.38 14.59 13.21
C ARG A 338 -55.15 15.90 13.34
N ARG A 339 -56.46 15.90 13.08
CA ARG A 339 -57.29 17.11 13.17
C ARG A 339 -57.26 17.70 14.58
N GLY A 340 -57.40 16.85 15.61
CA GLY A 340 -57.33 17.29 17.00
C GLY A 340 -55.95 17.81 17.39
N VAL A 341 -54.87 17.25 16.83
CA VAL A 341 -53.50 17.75 17.06
C VAL A 341 -53.28 19.09 16.37
N GLU A 342 -53.73 19.27 15.14
CA GLU A 342 -53.55 20.52 14.37
C GLU A 342 -54.36 21.69 14.96
N GLU A 343 -55.53 21.41 15.55
CA GLU A 343 -56.39 22.37 16.25
C GLU A 343 -55.78 22.94 17.55
N MET A 344 -54.77 22.28 18.14
CA MET A 344 -54.09 22.78 19.36
C MET A 344 -53.25 24.05 19.12
N GLY A 345 -53.07 24.47 17.86
CA GLY A 345 -52.29 25.65 17.48
C GLY A 345 -50.77 25.43 17.58
N PRO A 346 -49.93 26.36 17.08
CA PRO A 346 -48.48 26.17 17.09
C PRO A 346 -47.93 26.18 18.53
N ALA A 347 -47.12 25.18 18.88
CA ALA A 347 -46.41 25.14 20.15
C ALA A 347 -45.43 26.34 20.20
N ARG A 348 -45.75 27.37 21.00
CA ARG A 348 -44.82 28.48 21.25
C ARG A 348 -43.61 27.91 22.02
N GLY A 349 -42.43 28.19 21.47
CA GLY A 349 -41.15 27.63 21.90
C GLY A 349 -40.77 27.93 23.34
#